data_AF-A0A521YAT6-F1
#
_entry.id   AF-A0A521YAT6-F1
#
_cell.length_a   1.000
_cell.length_b   1.000
_cell.length_c   1.000
_cell.angle_alpha   90.00
_cell.angle_beta   90.00
_cell.angle_gamma   90.00
#
_symmetry.space_group_name_H-M   'P 1'
#
loop_
_entity.id
_entity.type
_entity.pdbx_description
1 polymer ?
#
loop_
_entity_poly.entity_id
_entity_poly.type
_entity_poly.pdbx_seq_one_letter_code
_entity_poly.pdbx_strand_id
1 'polypeptide(L)'
;MTDVPREGAAQDGAFEGFRAGSRASAIPSQFFTEVLPGIEGVEELRVTLYALYAITRPGTPPVMRASAIASEEPLARAFAHHGGAKAVRAALDAAVARGVLRSLGLEDGDVLLVVNTEAGRRLLDRVASGAE
;
A
#
# COMPACT_ATOMS: atom_id res chain seq x y z
N MET A 1 6.70 40.69 -14.12
CA MET A 1 7.13 39.54 -14.93
C MET A 1 7.73 38.53 -13.97
N THR A 2 6.99 37.45 -13.79
CA THR A 2 7.16 36.37 -12.84
C THR A 2 8.46 35.61 -13.09
N ASP A 3 9.19 35.25 -12.04
CA ASP A 3 9.80 33.93 -12.02
C ASP A 3 9.62 33.33 -10.63
N VAL A 4 8.61 32.46 -10.53
CA VAL A 4 8.35 31.60 -9.38
C VAL A 4 9.00 30.26 -9.75
N PRO A 5 9.98 29.76 -9.00
CA PRO A 5 10.52 28.45 -9.30
C PRO A 5 9.45 27.39 -8.99
N ARG A 6 9.08 26.63 -10.03
CA ARG A 6 8.19 25.48 -9.97
C ARG A 6 8.86 24.27 -9.31
N GLU A 7 8.04 23.57 -8.54
CA GLU A 7 8.05 22.14 -8.21
C GLU A 7 9.37 21.37 -8.15
N GLY A 8 9.71 20.94 -6.92
CA GLY A 8 9.37 19.56 -6.57
C GLY A 8 10.14 18.47 -7.31
N ALA A 9 11.42 18.67 -7.59
CA ALA A 9 12.32 17.55 -7.85
C ALA A 9 12.49 16.75 -6.54
N ALA A 10 12.19 15.45 -6.60
CA ALA A 10 12.37 14.52 -5.49
C ALA A 10 13.77 14.67 -4.91
N GLN A 11 13.85 15.11 -3.65
CA GLN A 11 15.12 15.21 -2.95
C GLN A 11 15.63 13.81 -2.67
N ASP A 12 16.80 13.48 -3.22
CA ASP A 12 17.75 12.53 -2.62
C ASP A 12 18.28 13.05 -1.28
N GLY A 13 17.38 13.55 -0.43
CA GLY A 13 17.67 14.07 0.90
C GLY A 13 17.60 12.93 1.91
N ALA A 14 18.55 12.91 2.84
CA ALA A 14 18.46 12.08 4.02
C ALA A 14 17.14 12.40 4.78
N PHE A 15 16.58 11.42 5.49
CA PHE A 15 15.44 11.68 6.36
C PHE A 15 15.86 12.58 7.53
N GLU A 16 15.44 13.85 7.50
CA GLU A 16 15.78 14.86 8.52
C GLU A 16 14.79 14.91 9.70
N GLY A 17 13.83 13.99 9.73
CA GLY A 17 12.75 13.95 10.72
C GLY A 17 11.37 14.27 10.12
N PHE A 18 10.34 14.13 10.95
CA PHE A 18 8.96 14.43 10.55
C PHE A 18 8.67 15.92 10.64
N ARG A 19 8.07 16.49 9.58
CA ARG A 19 7.74 17.92 9.51
C ARG A 19 6.65 18.28 10.52
N ALA A 20 6.75 19.48 11.10
CA ALA A 20 5.68 20.03 11.94
C ALA A 20 4.35 20.07 11.16
N GLY A 21 3.27 19.60 11.78
CA GLY A 21 1.94 19.52 11.16
C GLY A 21 1.71 18.30 10.25
N SER A 22 2.67 17.37 10.14
CA SER A 22 2.43 16.11 9.41
C SER A 22 1.30 15.31 10.08
N ARG A 23 0.33 14.84 9.28
CA ARG A 23 -0.73 13.96 9.79
C ARG A 23 -0.20 12.55 9.97
N ALA A 24 -0.44 11.97 11.14
CA ALA A 24 -0.19 10.55 11.36
C ALA A 24 -1.11 9.70 10.47
N SER A 25 -0.57 8.64 9.89
CA SER A 25 -1.38 7.63 9.23
C SER A 25 -1.90 6.66 10.28
N ALA A 26 -3.22 6.50 10.34
CA ALA A 26 -3.84 5.58 11.30
C ALA A 26 -3.59 4.14 10.86
N ILE A 27 -2.91 3.38 11.71
CA ILE A 27 -2.76 1.93 11.57
C ILE A 27 -3.61 1.28 12.67
N PRO A 28 -4.47 0.30 12.35
CA PRO A 28 -5.29 -0.37 13.36
C PRO A 28 -4.41 -0.96 14.47
N SER A 29 -4.78 -0.77 15.75
CA SER A 29 -3.99 -1.28 16.88
C SER A 29 -3.77 -2.80 16.80
N GLN A 30 -4.73 -3.54 16.24
CA GLN A 30 -4.65 -4.98 16.00
C GLN A 30 -3.48 -5.37 15.10
N PHE A 31 -2.99 -4.47 14.25
CA PHE A 31 -1.77 -4.71 13.50
C PHE A 31 -0.61 -5.04 14.45
N PHE A 32 -0.45 -4.27 15.53
CA PHE A 32 0.68 -4.45 16.46
C PHE A 32 0.51 -5.66 17.38
N THR A 33 -0.73 -6.03 17.72
CA THR A 33 -0.99 -7.12 18.68
C THR A 33 -1.23 -8.48 18.01
N GLU A 34 -1.78 -8.52 16.80
CA GLU A 34 -2.21 -9.75 16.14
C GLU A 34 -1.46 -10.04 14.83
N VAL A 35 -1.10 -9.00 14.06
CA VAL A 35 -0.49 -9.18 12.73
C VAL A 35 1.03 -9.19 12.78
N LEU A 36 1.62 -8.13 13.34
CA LEU A 36 3.06 -7.90 13.39
C LEU A 36 3.84 -9.08 14.00
N PRO A 37 3.39 -9.73 15.10
CA PRO A 37 4.11 -10.87 15.66
C PRO A 37 4.27 -12.06 14.71
N GLY A 38 3.39 -12.19 13.71
CA GLY A 38 3.46 -13.26 12.72
C GLY A 38 4.27 -12.93 11.48
N ILE A 39 4.65 -11.66 11.27
CA ILE A 39 5.43 -11.24 10.10
C ILE A 39 6.91 -11.59 10.33
N GLU A 40 7.46 -12.45 9.46
CA GLU A 40 8.85 -12.92 9.57
C GLU A 40 9.80 -12.21 8.59
N GLY A 41 9.26 -11.69 7.48
CA GLY A 41 10.05 -11.06 6.40
C GLY A 41 9.95 -9.54 6.39
N VAL A 42 11.07 -8.87 6.11
CA VAL A 42 11.11 -7.40 6.00
C VAL A 42 10.32 -6.89 4.79
N GLU A 43 10.27 -7.67 3.72
CA GLU A 43 9.52 -7.39 2.50
C GLU A 43 8.01 -7.36 2.80
N GLU A 44 7.52 -8.40 3.48
CA GLU A 44 6.12 -8.48 3.93
C GLU A 44 5.78 -7.31 4.85
N LEU A 45 6.65 -6.98 5.81
CA LEU A 45 6.43 -5.86 6.72
C LEU A 45 6.30 -4.52 5.98
N ARG A 46 7.27 -4.21 5.10
CA ARG A 46 7.29 -2.97 4.30
C ARG A 46 6.03 -2.82 3.47
N VAL A 47 5.67 -3.88 2.75
CA VAL A 47 4.49 -3.88 1.88
C VAL A 47 3.20 -3.79 2.68
N THR A 48 3.09 -4.51 3.79
CA THR A 48 1.89 -4.48 4.64
C THR A 48 1.63 -3.09 5.19
N LEU A 49 2.65 -2.45 5.79
CA LEU A 49 2.54 -1.09 6.31
C LEU A 49 2.17 -0.09 5.22
N TYR A 50 2.81 -0.20 4.05
CA TYR A 50 2.55 0.72 2.97
C TYR A 50 1.17 0.52 2.34
N ALA A 51 0.72 -0.72 2.14
CA ALA A 51 -0.61 -1.02 1.62
C ALA A 51 -1.71 -0.50 2.57
N LEU A 52 -1.53 -0.66 3.89
CA LEU A 52 -2.42 -0.06 4.88
C LEU A 52 -2.49 1.47 4.70
N TYR A 53 -1.36 2.15 4.60
CA TYR A 53 -1.31 3.59 4.33
C TYR A 53 -1.96 3.97 2.99
N ALA A 54 -1.55 3.34 1.90
CA ALA A 54 -1.89 3.75 0.54
C ALA A 54 -3.37 3.51 0.22
N ILE A 55 -3.95 2.41 0.73
CA ILE A 55 -5.36 2.08 0.51
C ILE A 55 -6.26 2.96 1.39
N THR A 56 -5.84 3.33 2.60
CA THR A 56 -6.70 4.10 3.52
C THR A 56 -6.40 5.60 3.55
N ARG A 57 -5.49 6.11 2.71
CA ARG A 57 -5.17 7.55 2.69
C ARG A 57 -6.37 8.35 2.19
N PRO A 58 -6.68 9.52 2.80
CA PRO A 58 -7.79 10.35 2.35
C PRO A 58 -7.62 10.80 0.89
N GLY A 59 -8.73 10.85 0.16
CA GLY A 59 -8.75 11.31 -1.24
C GLY A 59 -8.42 10.25 -2.28
N THR A 60 -8.17 8.99 -1.88
CA THR A 60 -8.06 7.86 -2.80
C THR A 60 -9.17 6.84 -2.59
N PRO A 61 -9.56 6.08 -3.62
CA PRO A 61 -10.45 4.94 -3.44
C PRO A 61 -9.87 3.94 -2.42
N PRO A 62 -10.69 3.33 -1.55
CA PRO A 62 -10.24 2.34 -0.56
C PRO A 62 -9.97 0.95 -1.18
N VAL A 63 -9.39 0.96 -2.39
CA VAL A 63 -9.02 -0.20 -3.21
C VAL A 63 -7.88 0.22 -4.13
N MET A 64 -6.91 -0.65 -4.34
CA MET A 64 -5.80 -0.40 -5.26
C MET A 64 -5.44 -1.66 -6.06
N ARG A 65 -4.93 -1.47 -7.27
CA ARG A 65 -4.29 -2.54 -8.03
C ARG A 65 -2.93 -2.90 -7.43
N ALA A 66 -2.57 -4.17 -7.43
CA ALA A 66 -1.25 -4.63 -6.98
C ALA A 66 -0.13 -4.01 -7.81
N SER A 67 -0.30 -3.90 -9.12
CA SER A 67 0.64 -3.19 -10.01
C SER A 67 0.80 -1.71 -9.66
N ALA A 68 -0.28 -1.03 -9.26
CA ALA A 68 -0.25 0.37 -8.84
C ALA A 68 0.53 0.54 -7.54
N ILE A 69 0.31 -0.33 -6.54
CA ILE A 69 1.11 -0.33 -5.29
C ILE A 69 2.60 -0.55 -5.60
N ALA A 70 2.92 -1.49 -6.49
CA ALA A 70 4.31 -1.77 -6.89
C ALA A 70 4.98 -0.62 -7.65
N SER A 71 4.19 0.25 -8.27
CA SER A 71 4.67 1.41 -9.04
C SER A 71 4.73 2.70 -8.22
N GLU A 72 4.20 2.72 -6.99
CA GLU A 72 4.35 3.90 -6.14
C GLU A 72 5.82 4.08 -5.77
N GLU A 73 6.32 5.30 -5.95
CA GLU A 73 7.74 5.64 -5.82
C GLU A 73 8.41 5.12 -4.53
N PRO A 74 7.79 5.25 -3.33
CA PRO A 74 8.40 4.73 -2.10
C PRO A 74 8.65 3.21 -2.13
N LEU A 75 7.75 2.44 -2.78
CA LEU A 75 7.84 0.99 -2.88
C LEU A 75 8.77 0.56 -4.00
N ALA A 76 8.69 1.21 -5.16
CA ALA A 76 9.62 1.00 -6.26
C ALA A 76 11.07 1.19 -5.77
N ARG A 77 11.34 2.28 -5.03
CA ARG A 77 12.66 2.54 -4.44
C ARG A 77 13.06 1.50 -3.39
N ALA A 78 12.17 1.15 -2.47
CA ALA A 78 12.46 0.16 -1.42
C ALA A 78 12.82 -1.22 -1.98
N PHE A 79 12.24 -1.58 -3.13
CA PHE A 79 12.42 -2.89 -3.75
C PHE A 79 13.36 -2.90 -4.96
N ALA A 80 13.94 -1.76 -5.35
CA ALA A 80 14.80 -1.64 -6.53
C ALA A 80 15.94 -2.68 -6.57
N HIS A 81 16.51 -3.00 -5.41
CA HIS A 81 17.58 -4.00 -5.25
C HIS A 81 17.10 -5.32 -4.61
N HIS A 82 15.80 -5.47 -4.38
CA HIS A 82 15.18 -6.64 -3.73
C HIS A 82 14.23 -7.37 -4.69
N GLY A 83 14.50 -7.36 -5.99
CA GLY A 83 13.67 -8.04 -7.00
C GLY A 83 12.49 -7.22 -7.54
N GLY A 84 12.41 -5.93 -7.21
CA GLY A 84 11.49 -4.96 -7.81
C GLY A 84 10.02 -5.34 -7.65
N ALA A 85 9.22 -5.03 -8.69
CA ALA A 85 7.77 -5.25 -8.69
C ALA A 85 7.37 -6.72 -8.42
N LYS A 86 8.19 -7.69 -8.85
CA LYS A 86 7.93 -9.11 -8.60
C LYS A 86 8.01 -9.44 -7.11
N ALA A 87 8.99 -8.89 -6.40
CA ALA A 87 9.11 -9.08 -4.96
C ALA A 87 8.03 -8.32 -4.18
N VAL A 88 7.63 -7.12 -4.63
CA VAL A 88 6.45 -6.44 -4.08
C VAL A 88 5.22 -7.31 -4.22
N ARG A 89 5.00 -7.92 -5.40
CA ARG A 89 3.86 -8.82 -5.61
C ARG A 89 3.88 -10.02 -4.67
N ALA A 90 5.02 -10.70 -4.53
CA ALA A 90 5.14 -11.84 -3.61
C ALA A 90 4.87 -11.44 -2.14
N ALA A 91 5.34 -10.25 -1.73
CA ALA A 91 5.07 -9.73 -0.40
C ALA A 91 3.60 -9.30 -0.20
N LEU A 92 2.92 -8.81 -1.24
CA LEU A 92 1.48 -8.56 -1.23
C LEU A 92 0.69 -9.86 -1.09
N ASP A 93 1.10 -10.92 -1.79
CA ASP A 93 0.48 -12.24 -1.68
C ASP A 93 0.64 -12.81 -0.26
N ALA A 94 1.78 -12.57 0.41
CA ALA A 94 1.97 -12.92 1.82
C ALA A 94 1.02 -12.13 2.75
N ALA A 95 0.87 -10.82 2.54
CA ALA A 95 -0.06 -9.99 3.31
C ALA A 95 -1.54 -10.41 3.11
N VAL A 96 -1.89 -10.90 1.92
CA VAL A 96 -3.20 -11.52 1.63
C VAL A 96 -3.35 -12.85 2.37
N ALA A 97 -2.33 -13.72 2.30
CA ALA A 97 -2.34 -15.01 2.99
C ALA A 97 -2.47 -14.85 4.52
N ARG A 98 -1.88 -13.81 5.09
CA ARG A 98 -2.03 -13.45 6.51
C ARG A 98 -3.40 -12.85 6.86
N GLY A 99 -4.19 -12.51 5.85
CA GLY A 99 -5.52 -11.94 6.02
C GLY A 99 -5.53 -10.45 6.38
N VAL A 100 -4.41 -9.74 6.20
CA VAL A 100 -4.38 -8.27 6.36
C VAL A 100 -5.05 -7.60 5.17
N LEU A 101 -4.79 -8.14 3.98
CA LEU A 101 -5.40 -7.71 2.72
C LEU A 101 -6.36 -8.77 2.20
N ARG A 102 -7.29 -8.35 1.36
CA ARG A 102 -8.09 -9.24 0.51
C ARG A 102 -7.86 -8.87 -0.95
N SER A 103 -7.89 -9.88 -1.80
CA SER A 103 -7.59 -9.77 -3.22
C SER A 103 -8.74 -10.23 -4.10
N LEU A 104 -8.90 -9.59 -5.26
CA LEU A 104 -9.74 -10.07 -6.37
C LEU A 104 -8.91 -10.06 -7.66
N GLY A 105 -8.84 -11.19 -8.35
CA GLY A 105 -8.19 -11.28 -9.65
C GLY A 105 -8.97 -10.52 -10.72
N LEU A 106 -8.25 -9.85 -11.61
CA LEU A 106 -8.80 -9.15 -12.77
C LEU A 106 -8.52 -9.91 -14.07
N GLU A 107 -9.29 -9.60 -15.10
CA GLU A 107 -9.17 -10.25 -16.43
C GLU A 107 -7.82 -10.00 -17.10
N ASP A 108 -7.18 -8.85 -16.82
CA ASP A 108 -5.86 -8.49 -17.34
C ASP A 108 -4.70 -9.13 -16.56
N GLY A 109 -5.01 -10.02 -15.60
CA GLY A 109 -4.02 -10.74 -14.78
C GLY A 109 -3.50 -9.93 -13.58
N ASP A 110 -3.94 -8.68 -13.40
CA ASP A 110 -3.66 -7.91 -12.19
C ASP A 110 -4.60 -8.34 -11.03
N VAL A 111 -4.39 -7.76 -9.86
CA VAL A 111 -5.19 -8.03 -8.67
C VAL A 111 -5.62 -6.72 -8.02
N LEU A 112 -6.91 -6.60 -7.72
CA LEU A 112 -7.41 -5.56 -6.81
C LEU A 112 -7.20 -5.98 -5.37
N LEU A 113 -6.79 -5.02 -4.55
CA LEU A 113 -6.49 -5.19 -3.14
C LEU A 113 -7.29 -4.20 -2.31
N VAL A 114 -7.85 -4.70 -1.20
CA VAL A 114 -8.48 -3.91 -0.14
C VAL A 114 -7.89 -4.32 1.20
N VAL A 115 -7.90 -3.43 2.18
CA VAL A 115 -7.66 -3.83 3.58
C VAL A 115 -8.82 -4.73 4.03
N ASN A 116 -8.54 -5.83 4.73
CA ASN A 116 -9.53 -6.81 5.19
C ASN A 116 -10.38 -6.29 6.38
N THR A 117 -10.95 -5.10 6.23
CA THR A 117 -12.01 -4.56 7.09
C THR A 117 -13.38 -5.01 6.56
N GLU A 118 -14.44 -4.81 7.35
CA GLU A 118 -15.81 -5.06 6.90
C GLU A 118 -16.17 -4.24 5.66
N ALA A 119 -15.81 -2.95 5.65
CA ALA A 119 -16.03 -2.07 4.50
C ALA A 119 -15.25 -2.53 3.26
N GLY A 120 -13.98 -2.93 3.44
CA GLY A 120 -13.15 -3.46 2.36
C GLY A 120 -13.74 -4.73 1.75
N ARG A 121 -14.18 -5.69 2.58
CA ARG A 121 -14.83 -6.92 2.12
C ARG A 121 -16.09 -6.61 1.30
N ARG A 122 -17.00 -5.78 1.84
CA ARG A 122 -18.22 -5.37 1.13
C ARG A 122 -17.92 -4.67 -0.20
N LEU A 123 -16.89 -3.84 -0.25
CA LEU A 123 -16.48 -3.20 -1.49
C LEU A 123 -16.04 -4.23 -2.53
N LEU A 124 -15.17 -5.15 -2.14
CA LEU A 124 -14.65 -6.18 -3.05
C LEU A 124 -15.76 -7.13 -3.54
N ASP A 125 -16.71 -7.49 -2.67
CA ASP A 125 -17.86 -8.34 -3.03
C ASP A 125 -18.78 -7.65 -4.06
N ARG A 126 -18.97 -6.33 -3.96
CA ARG A 126 -19.71 -5.55 -4.97
C ARG A 126 -18.98 -5.55 -6.32
N VAL A 127 -17.68 -5.28 -6.30
CA VAL A 127 -16.85 -5.31 -7.51
C VAL A 127 -16.89 -6.70 -8.17
N ALA A 128 -16.79 -7.78 -7.37
CA ALA A 128 -16.84 -9.14 -7.87
C ALA A 128 -18.20 -9.54 -8.47
N SER A 129 -19.30 -8.98 -7.96
CA SER A 129 -20.65 -9.24 -8.48
C SER A 129 -21.05 -8.31 -9.63
N GLY A 130 -20.20 -7.35 -10.01
CA GLY A 130 -20.51 -6.35 -11.04
C GLY A 130 -21.57 -5.32 -10.60
N ALA A 131 -21.83 -5.23 -9.29
CA ALA A 131 -22.73 -4.23 -8.73
C ALA A 131 -21.97 -2.91 -8.52
N GLU A 132 -22.43 -1.84 -9.17
CA GLU A 132 -21.92 -0.46 -8.97
C GLU A 132 -22.17 0.07 -7.55
#